data_AF-A0A0H5NI34-F1
#
_entry.id   AF-A0A0H5NI34-F1
#
_cell.length_a   1.000
_cell.length_b   1.000
_cell.length_c   1.000
_cell.angle_alpha   90.00
_cell.angle_beta   90.00
_cell.angle_gamma   90.00
#
_symmetry.space_group_name_H-M   'P 1'
#
loop_
_entity.id
_entity.type
_entity.pdbx_description
1 polymer ?
#
loop_
_entity_poly.entity_id
_entity_poly.type
_entity_poly.pdbx_seq_one_letter_code
_entity_poly.pdbx_strand_id
1 'polypeptide(L)'
;MALAKVEIHEGTLVVEVEGLSKLWALKSRLEIPLANVRGVTVDPGVAKESKGIRAPGTYLPGVITAGTFYTEGERVFWDVRDASRAVVIELRDERYARLIIQVDDPRATVELVDKAIAAAGGQ
;
A
#
# COMPACT_ATOMS: atom_id res chain seq x y z
N MET A 1 7.05 -14.96 -1.11
CA MET A 1 5.66 -14.80 -1.55
C MET A 1 5.26 -13.40 -1.15
N ALA A 2 4.94 -12.55 -2.14
CA ALA A 2 4.38 -11.24 -1.88
C ALA A 2 3.09 -11.32 -1.06
N LEU A 3 2.80 -10.23 -0.36
CA LEU A 3 1.52 -10.03 0.31
C LEU A 3 0.62 -9.10 -0.51
N ALA A 4 1.17 -8.43 -1.51
CA ALA A 4 0.40 -7.63 -2.45
C ALA A 4 0.98 -7.68 -3.87
N LYS A 5 0.08 -7.64 -4.84
CA LYS A 5 0.35 -7.47 -6.26
C LYS A 5 -0.09 -6.07 -6.69
N VAL A 6 0.72 -5.43 -7.54
CA VAL A 6 0.48 -4.07 -8.03
C VAL A 6 0.36 -4.10 -9.54
N GLU A 7 -0.73 -3.54 -10.06
CA GLU A 7 -1.05 -3.50 -11.49
C GLU A 7 -1.55 -2.11 -11.88
N ILE A 8 -1.36 -1.71 -13.14
CA ILE A 8 -1.88 -0.45 -13.68
C ILE A 8 -2.93 -0.76 -14.74
N HIS A 9 -4.11 -0.18 -14.59
CA HIS A 9 -5.22 -0.31 -15.52
C HIS A 9 -5.79 1.05 -15.86
N GLU A 10 -5.74 1.46 -17.14
CA GLU A 10 -6.41 2.67 -17.65
C GLU A 10 -6.19 3.94 -16.79
N GLY A 11 -4.97 4.13 -16.28
CA GLY A 11 -4.66 5.28 -15.43
C GLY A 11 -5.03 5.11 -13.95
N THR A 12 -5.33 3.88 -13.53
CA THR A 12 -5.65 3.50 -12.15
C THR A 12 -4.62 2.49 -11.64
N LEU A 13 -4.08 2.76 -10.46
CA LEU A 13 -3.26 1.85 -9.69
C LEU A 13 -4.16 0.84 -8.96
N VAL A 14 -3.99 -0.43 -9.26
CA VAL A 14 -4.71 -1.54 -8.63
C VAL A 14 -3.75 -2.28 -7.71
N VAL A 15 -4.07 -2.31 -6.42
CA VAL A 15 -3.32 -3.05 -5.40
C VAL A 15 -4.18 -4.21 -4.92
N GLU A 16 -3.75 -5.43 -5.21
CA GLU A 16 -4.40 -6.66 -4.74
C GLU A 16 -3.61 -7.25 -3.57
N VAL A 17 -4.22 -7.32 -2.39
CA VAL A 17 -3.61 -7.85 -1.18
C VAL A 17 -3.88 -9.36 -1.08
N GLU A 18 -2.82 -10.16 -1.21
CA GLU A 18 -2.81 -11.61 -1.10
C GLU A 18 -2.60 -12.07 0.35
N GLY A 19 -3.45 -12.97 0.84
CA GLY A 19 -3.24 -13.65 2.13
C GLY A 19 -4.17 -13.23 3.27
N LEU A 20 -5.13 -12.33 3.04
CA LEU A 20 -6.24 -12.11 3.97
C LEU A 20 -7.42 -13.01 3.60
N SER A 21 -7.89 -13.79 4.57
CA SER A 21 -8.99 -14.74 4.42
C SER A 21 -10.27 -14.10 3.86
N LYS A 22 -11.14 -14.93 3.26
CA LYS A 22 -12.41 -14.59 2.58
C LYS A 22 -13.30 -13.52 3.26
N LEU A 23 -13.14 -13.26 4.56
CA LEU A 23 -13.83 -12.18 5.28
C LEU A 23 -13.40 -10.76 4.86
N TRP A 24 -12.20 -10.58 4.33
CA TRP A 24 -11.69 -9.31 3.80
C TRP A 24 -11.61 -9.27 2.27
N ALA A 25 -12.02 -10.33 1.58
CA ALA A 25 -12.03 -10.42 0.11
C ALA A 25 -12.77 -9.26 -0.58
N LEU A 26 -13.75 -8.64 0.10
CA LEU A 26 -14.44 -7.45 -0.42
C LEU A 26 -13.55 -6.18 -0.43
N LYS A 27 -12.46 -6.15 0.33
CA LYS A 27 -11.49 -5.05 0.46
C LYS A 27 -10.07 -5.47 0.04
N SER A 28 -9.89 -6.67 -0.51
CA SER A 28 -8.60 -7.19 -0.96
C SER A 28 -8.06 -6.49 -2.20
N ARG A 29 -8.87 -5.65 -2.87
CA ARG A 29 -8.47 -4.86 -4.02
C ARG A 29 -8.71 -3.39 -3.72
N LEU A 30 -7.67 -2.58 -3.88
CA LEU A 30 -7.72 -1.13 -3.80
C LEU A 30 -7.46 -0.57 -5.19
N GLU A 31 -8.38 0.25 -5.69
CA GLU A 31 -8.27 0.90 -6.98
C GLU A 31 -8.10 2.39 -6.71
N ILE A 32 -6.92 2.91 -7.02
CA ILE A 32 -6.53 4.28 -6.75
C ILE A 32 -6.23 4.97 -8.08
N PRO A 33 -6.93 6.05 -8.45
CA PRO A 33 -6.57 6.82 -9.64
C PRO A 33 -5.11 7.29 -9.55
N LEU A 34 -4.33 7.18 -10.63
CA LEU A 34 -2.93 7.65 -10.62
C LEU A 34 -2.83 9.15 -10.31
N ALA A 35 -3.87 9.91 -10.63
CA ALA A 35 -3.99 11.32 -10.24
C ALA A 35 -3.99 11.54 -8.71
N ASN A 36 -4.39 10.53 -7.94
CA ASN A 36 -4.41 10.56 -6.48
C ASN A 36 -3.13 9.96 -5.87
N VAL A 37 -2.23 9.41 -6.69
CA VAL A 37 -0.93 8.92 -6.24
C VAL A 37 0.05 10.08 -6.23
N ARG A 38 0.57 10.44 -5.04
CA ARG A 38 1.59 11.49 -4.89
C ARG A 38 2.99 10.96 -5.22
N GLY A 39 3.25 9.71 -4.90
CA GLY A 39 4.56 9.11 -5.09
C GLY A 39 4.61 7.66 -4.61
N VAL A 40 5.67 6.99 -5.02
CA VAL A 40 5.95 5.60 -4.64
C VAL A 40 7.43 5.45 -4.31
N THR A 41 7.76 4.82 -3.20
CA THR A 41 9.14 4.70 -2.72
C THR A 41 9.39 3.33 -2.12
N VAL A 42 10.62 2.80 -2.32
CA VAL A 42 11.08 1.64 -1.56
C VAL A 42 11.64 2.16 -0.24
N ASP A 43 10.97 1.84 0.86
CA ASP A 43 11.44 2.23 2.18
C ASP A 43 11.56 1.01 3.10
N PRO A 44 12.77 0.40 3.20
CA PRO A 44 13.02 -0.66 4.15
C PRO A 44 13.18 -0.15 5.59
N GLY A 45 13.37 1.15 5.77
CA GLY A 45 13.40 1.83 7.06
C GLY A 45 12.01 2.04 7.66
N VAL A 46 10.95 1.96 6.86
CA VAL A 46 9.55 2.16 7.29
C VAL A 46 9.21 1.28 8.50
N ALA A 47 9.72 0.04 8.55
CA ALA A 47 9.46 -0.87 9.67
C ALA A 47 10.05 -0.40 11.02
N LYS A 48 11.02 0.53 10.98
CA LYS A 48 11.61 1.19 12.17
C LYS A 48 10.88 2.48 12.53
N GLU A 49 10.05 3.03 11.64
CA GLU A 49 9.21 4.18 11.99
C GLU A 49 8.19 3.79 13.06
N SER A 50 7.94 4.72 13.99
CA SER A 50 6.85 4.56 14.95
C SER A 50 5.54 4.45 14.20
N LYS A 51 4.88 3.30 14.29
CA LYS A 51 3.63 2.96 13.57
C LYS A 51 2.42 3.85 13.92
N GLY A 52 2.62 4.97 14.62
CA GLY A 52 1.56 5.87 15.08
C GLY A 52 0.64 5.23 16.11
N ILE A 53 -0.51 5.85 16.32
CA ILE A 53 -1.57 5.34 17.20
C ILE A 53 -2.42 4.39 16.36
N ARG A 54 -2.44 3.11 16.72
CA ARG A 54 -3.14 2.10 15.94
C ARG A 54 -4.66 2.30 16.03
N ALA A 55 -5.35 2.21 14.90
CA ALA A 55 -6.81 2.27 14.85
C ALA A 55 -7.43 1.16 15.71
N PRO A 56 -8.46 1.42 16.53
CA PRO A 56 -9.28 0.35 17.08
C PRO A 56 -9.96 -0.41 15.93
N GLY A 57 -9.76 -1.73 15.86
CA GLY A 57 -10.24 -2.55 14.74
C GLY A 57 -9.79 -4.02 14.82
N THR A 58 -10.05 -4.77 13.76
CA THR A 58 -9.93 -6.25 13.66
C THR A 58 -8.48 -6.74 13.67
N TYR A 59 -7.76 -6.51 14.76
CA TYR A 59 -6.49 -7.17 15.03
C TYR A 59 -6.76 -8.55 15.66
N LEU A 60 -6.40 -9.61 14.94
CA LEU A 60 -6.18 -10.93 15.50
C LEU A 60 -4.66 -11.16 15.59
N PRO A 61 -4.06 -11.04 16.80
CA PRO A 61 -2.66 -11.35 17.01
C PRO A 61 -2.33 -12.75 16.45
N GLY A 62 -1.28 -12.84 15.64
CA GLY A 62 -0.82 -14.10 15.06
C GLY A 62 -1.53 -14.56 13.77
N VAL A 63 -2.58 -13.86 13.31
CA VAL A 63 -3.35 -14.26 12.10
C VAL A 63 -3.40 -13.16 11.05
N ILE A 64 -3.44 -11.88 11.44
CA ILE A 64 -3.62 -10.76 10.51
C ILE A 64 -2.43 -9.79 10.64
N THR A 65 -1.56 -9.78 9.62
CA THR A 65 -0.45 -8.81 9.53
C THR A 65 -0.94 -7.46 9.02
N ALA A 66 -1.90 -7.46 8.09
CA ALA A 66 -2.50 -6.25 7.54
C ALA A 66 -3.28 -5.46 8.60
N GLY A 67 -3.09 -4.15 8.67
CA GLY A 67 -3.79 -3.30 9.62
C GLY A 67 -3.91 -1.86 9.15
N THR A 68 -4.93 -1.16 9.65
CA THR A 68 -5.02 0.30 9.51
C THR A 68 -4.41 0.95 10.74
N PHE A 69 -3.46 1.85 10.52
CA PHE A 69 -2.79 2.65 11.53
C PHE A 69 -3.20 4.11 11.36
N TYR A 70 -3.23 4.88 12.44
CA TYR A 70 -3.37 6.33 12.36
C TYR A 70 -2.02 6.97 12.67
N THR A 71 -1.42 7.58 11.67
CA THR A 71 -0.18 8.35 11.81
C THR A 71 -0.53 9.81 11.55
N GLU A 72 -0.28 10.67 12.54
CA GLU A 72 -0.51 12.13 12.42
C GLU A 72 -1.95 12.53 12.04
N GLY A 73 -2.94 11.71 12.41
CA GLY A 73 -4.35 11.94 12.09
C GLY A 73 -4.81 11.34 10.76
N GLU A 74 -3.89 10.80 9.97
CA GLU A 74 -4.18 10.16 8.68
C GLU A 74 -4.19 8.64 8.78
N ARG A 75 -4.98 7.99 7.91
CA ARG A 75 -5.06 6.53 7.85
C ARG A 75 -3.95 5.96 6.97
N VAL A 76 -3.21 5.02 7.51
CA VAL A 76 -2.15 4.29 6.82
C VAL A 76 -2.54 2.82 6.75
N PHE A 77 -2.56 2.25 5.56
CA PHE A 77 -2.68 0.80 5.38
C PHE A 77 -1.29 0.18 5.48
N TRP A 78 -1.13 -0.82 6.33
CA TRP A 78 0.14 -1.50 6.53
C TRP A 78 -0.03 -2.99 6.33
N ASP A 79 0.67 -3.57 5.37
CA ASP A 79 0.77 -5.01 5.17
C ASP A 79 2.17 -5.41 4.73
N VAL A 80 3.09 -5.40 5.70
CA VAL A 80 4.50 -5.77 5.51
C VAL A 80 4.92 -6.75 6.59
N ARG A 81 5.51 -7.87 6.17
CA ARG A 81 6.22 -8.82 7.04
C ARG A 81 7.74 -8.64 6.95
N ASP A 82 8.26 -8.46 5.73
CA ASP A 82 9.66 -8.20 5.43
C ASP A 82 9.84 -6.75 4.99
N ALA A 83 10.47 -5.95 5.86
CA ALA A 83 10.74 -4.54 5.60
C ALA A 83 11.58 -4.33 4.35
N SER A 84 12.49 -5.25 4.02
CA SER A 84 13.40 -5.14 2.87
C SER A 84 12.65 -5.10 1.52
N ARG A 85 11.39 -5.53 1.53
CA ARG A 85 10.49 -5.60 0.38
C ARG A 85 9.28 -4.66 0.50
N ALA A 86 9.35 -3.71 1.42
CA ALA A 86 8.30 -2.73 1.63
C ALA A 86 8.33 -1.63 0.56
N VAL A 87 7.17 -1.36 0.01
CA VAL A 87 6.91 -0.21 -0.85
C VAL A 87 5.89 0.68 -0.17
N VAL A 88 6.19 1.97 -0.11
CA VAL A 88 5.31 3.00 0.40
C VAL A 88 4.71 3.73 -0.80
N ILE A 89 3.39 3.77 -0.85
CA ILE A 89 2.62 4.50 -1.85
C ILE A 89 1.90 5.63 -1.12
N GLU A 90 2.25 6.86 -1.46
CA GLU A 90 1.65 8.06 -0.89
C GLU A 90 0.45 8.49 -1.74
N LEU A 91 -0.68 8.72 -1.08
CA LEU A 91 -1.95 9.04 -1.71
C LEU A 91 -2.46 10.41 -1.25
N ARG A 92 -3.29 11.03 -2.07
CA ARG A 92 -4.07 12.23 -1.73
C ARG A 92 -5.55 11.98 -1.99
N ASP A 93 -6.41 12.67 -1.27
CA ASP A 93 -7.87 12.64 -1.48
C ASP A 93 -8.50 11.24 -1.40
N GLU A 94 -7.79 10.29 -0.77
CA GLU A 94 -8.17 8.90 -0.63
C GLU A 94 -8.48 8.54 0.83
N ARG A 95 -9.16 7.41 1.04
CA ARG A 95 -9.46 6.88 2.38
C ARG A 95 -8.21 6.64 3.22
N TYR A 96 -7.11 6.27 2.56
CA TYR A 96 -5.80 6.08 3.15
C TYR A 96 -4.87 7.14 2.58
N ALA A 97 -4.07 7.79 3.43
CA ALA A 97 -3.04 8.71 3.00
C ALA A 97 -1.78 7.96 2.53
N ARG A 98 -1.54 6.75 3.05
CA ARG A 98 -0.39 5.91 2.67
C ARG A 98 -0.77 4.44 2.64
N LEU A 99 -0.24 3.72 1.65
CA LEU A 99 -0.25 2.26 1.59
C LEU A 99 1.18 1.77 1.73
N ILE A 100 1.45 0.96 2.75
CA ILE A 100 2.75 0.37 3.02
C ILE A 100 2.57 -1.13 2.82
N ILE A 101 3.01 -1.63 1.68
CA ILE A 101 2.74 -3.00 1.22
C ILE A 101 4.03 -3.74 0.90
N GLN A 102 4.00 -5.06 1.06
CA GLN A 102 5.11 -5.93 0.66
C GLN A 102 4.86 -6.55 -0.71
N VAL A 103 5.76 -6.26 -1.65
CA VAL A 103 5.74 -6.80 -3.02
C VAL A 103 6.93 -7.74 -3.24
N ASP A 104 6.93 -8.50 -4.35
CA ASP A 104 8.07 -9.37 -4.66
C ASP A 104 9.31 -8.56 -5.09
N ASP A 105 9.12 -7.56 -5.96
CA ASP A 105 10.20 -6.71 -6.50
C ASP A 105 9.91 -5.21 -6.26
N PRO A 106 10.33 -4.65 -5.12
CA PRO A 106 9.96 -3.28 -4.73
C PRO A 106 10.47 -2.22 -5.70
N ARG A 107 11.67 -2.43 -6.27
CA ARG A 107 12.24 -1.51 -7.28
C ARG A 107 11.43 -1.52 -8.56
N ALA A 108 11.10 -2.70 -9.07
CA ALA A 108 10.31 -2.83 -10.29
C ALA A 108 8.90 -2.23 -10.12
N THR A 109 8.29 -2.41 -8.93
CA THR A 109 7.00 -1.78 -8.60
C THR A 109 7.09 -0.26 -8.60
N VAL A 110 8.11 0.33 -7.97
CA VAL A 110 8.33 1.79 -8.00
C VAL A 110 8.46 2.29 -9.44
N GLU A 111 9.32 1.66 -10.24
CA GLU A 111 9.53 2.06 -11.63
C GLU A 111 8.26 1.95 -12.49
N LEU A 112 7.46 0.91 -12.26
CA LEU A 112 6.19 0.69 -12.95
C LEU A 112 5.17 1.79 -12.65
N VAL A 113 5.01 2.13 -11.37
CA VAL A 113 4.07 3.18 -10.93
C VAL A 113 4.57 4.56 -11.36
N ASP A 114 5.86 4.86 -11.23
CA ASP A 114 6.45 6.13 -11.64
C ASP A 114 6.26 6.40 -13.15
N LYS A 115 6.53 5.39 -13.99
CA LYS A 115 6.26 5.46 -15.43
C LYS A 115 4.79 5.70 -15.74
N ALA A 116 3.89 5.08 -14.99
CA ALA A 116 2.46 5.25 -15.17
C ALA A 116 1.99 6.66 -14.79
N ILE A 117 2.49 7.21 -13.67
CA ILE A 117 2.22 8.59 -13.25
C ILE A 117 2.72 9.58 -14.31
N ALA A 118 3.95 9.39 -14.80
CA ALA A 118 4.52 10.24 -15.84
C ALA A 118 3.70 10.21 -17.14
N ALA A 119 3.20 9.03 -17.54
CA ALA A 119 2.32 8.89 -18.70
C ALA A 119 0.93 9.53 -18.48
N ALA A 120 0.41 9.52 -17.25
CA ALA A 120 -0.88 10.10 -16.91
C ALA A 120 -0.84 11.63 -16.76
N GLY A 121 0.27 12.20 -16.27
CA GLY A 121 0.44 13.64 -16.05
C GLY A 121 0.97 14.42 -17.26
N GLY A 122 1.39 13.73 -18.33
CA GLY A 122 1.90 14.33 -19.56
C GLY A 122 0.83 14.68 -20.61
N GLN A 123 -0.45 14.75 -20.23
CA GLN A 123 -1.58 15.09 -21.10
C GLN A 123 -2.09 16.51 -20.84
#